data_AF-A0A7J8DZW3-F1
#
_entry.id   AF-A0A7J8DZW3-F1
#
_cell.length_a   1.000
_cell.length_b   1.000
_cell.length_c   1.000
_cell.angle_alpha   90.00
_cell.angle_beta   90.00
_cell.angle_gamma   90.00
#
_symmetry.space_group_name_H-M   'P 1'
#
loop_
_entity.id
_entity.type
_entity.pdbx_description
1 polymer ?
#
loop_
_entity_poly.entity_id
_entity_poly.type
_entity_poly.pdbx_seq_one_letter_code
_entity_poly.pdbx_strand_id
1 'polypeptide(L)'
;MRPLPASMWPLLFTLFLLHSCLCGGNRDLREHLTLLKTELALRLYQSVAADRNGTNIVISPSGVSIPLEILQFGAQGNTGRQLAEALGYTVHGFHGCRF
;
A
#
# COMPACT_ATOMS: atom_id res chain seq x y z
N MET A 1 28.76 -33.67 11.73
CA MET A 1 28.05 -32.37 11.76
C MET A 1 28.90 -31.40 12.57
N ARG A 2 29.42 -30.33 11.96
CA ARG A 2 30.29 -29.37 12.63
C ARG A 2 29.43 -28.33 13.38
N PRO A 3 29.63 -28.10 14.68
CA PRO A 3 28.89 -27.07 15.41
C PRO A 3 29.25 -25.68 14.86
N LEU A 4 28.24 -24.83 14.67
CA LEU A 4 28.42 -23.44 14.26
C LEU A 4 29.22 -22.70 15.34
N PRO A 5 30.18 -21.83 14.97
CA PRO A 5 31.00 -21.11 15.93
C PRO A 5 30.14 -20.23 16.84
N ALA A 6 30.48 -20.18 18.14
CA ALA A 6 29.72 -19.45 19.17
C ALA A 6 29.48 -17.95 18.84
N SER A 7 30.31 -17.39 17.96
CA SER A 7 30.19 -16.02 17.42
C SER A 7 29.01 -15.79 16.46
N MET A 8 28.36 -16.83 15.92
CA MET A 8 27.27 -16.69 14.94
C MET A 8 25.89 -16.59 15.58
N TRP A 9 25.75 -17.00 16.84
CA TRP A 9 24.49 -16.94 17.57
C TRP A 9 23.95 -15.52 17.76
N PRO A 10 24.76 -14.52 18.16
CA PRO A 10 24.27 -13.13 18.27
C PRO A 10 23.78 -12.56 16.92
N LEU A 11 24.44 -12.93 15.82
CA LEU A 11 24.04 -12.51 14.47
C LEU A 11 22.72 -13.15 14.03
N LEU A 12 22.51 -14.43 14.34
CA LEU A 12 21.25 -15.12 14.09
C LEU A 12 20.11 -14.54 14.93
N PHE A 13 20.35 -14.25 16.22
CA PHE A 13 19.36 -13.61 17.08
C PHE A 13 19.01 -12.19 16.62
N THR A 14 20.00 -11.37 16.25
CA THR A 14 19.74 -10.02 15.72
C THR A 14 19.00 -10.05 14.39
N LEU A 15 19.33 -10.98 13.49
CA LEU A 15 18.59 -11.17 12.24
C LEU A 15 17.16 -11.66 12.49
N PHE A 16 16.95 -12.55 13.47
CA PHE A 16 15.63 -13.05 13.86
C PHE A 16 14.76 -11.96 14.50
N LEU A 17 15.34 -11.14 15.38
CA LEU A 17 14.67 -9.98 15.97
C LEU A 17 14.32 -8.95 14.90
N LEU A 18 15.26 -8.65 13.99
CA LEU A 18 15.03 -7.75 12.87
C LEU A 18 13.91 -8.26 11.96
N HIS A 19 13.89 -9.56 11.65
CA HIS A 19 12.84 -10.18 10.85
C HIS A 19 11.48 -10.15 11.57
N SER A 20 11.45 -10.38 12.88
CA SER A 20 10.23 -10.32 13.69
C SER A 20 9.66 -8.89 13.76
N CYS A 21 10.52 -7.88 13.93
CA CYS A 21 10.12 -6.47 13.91
C CYS A 21 9.62 -6.03 12.52
N LEU A 22 10.31 -6.41 11.43
CA LEU A 22 9.89 -6.07 10.07
C LEU A 22 8.59 -6.78 9.67
N CYS A 23 8.43 -8.07 9.98
CA CYS A 23 7.24 -8.83 9.61
C CYS A 23 6.00 -8.40 10.39
N GLY A 24 6.15 -8.04 11.67
CA GLY A 24 5.03 -7.57 12.51
C GLY A 24 4.47 -6.24 12.01
N GLY A 25 5.31 -5.23 11.81
CA GLY A 25 4.88 -3.90 11.35
C GLY A 25 4.41 -3.89 9.88
N ASN A 26 5.05 -4.68 9.01
CA ASN A 26 4.67 -4.75 7.59
C ASN A 26 3.33 -5.48 7.40
N ARG A 27 3.00 -6.46 8.25
CA ARG A 27 1.70 -7.14 8.19
C ARG A 27 0.55 -6.19 8.49
N ASP A 28 0.61 -5.45 9.57
CA ASP A 28 -0.45 -4.49 9.96
C ASP A 28 -0.64 -3.41 8.87
N LEU A 29 0.45 -2.82 8.38
CA LEU A 29 0.42 -1.87 7.27
C LEU A 29 -0.16 -2.48 5.99
N ARG A 30 0.20 -3.73 5.66
CA ARG A 30 -0.31 -4.42 4.47
C ARG A 30 -1.79 -4.69 4.57
N GLU A 31 -2.28 -5.13 5.73
CA GLU A 31 -3.72 -5.31 5.96
C GLU A 31 -4.46 -3.98 5.85
N HIS A 32 -3.92 -2.91 6.45
CA HIS A 32 -4.51 -1.57 6.37
C HIS A 32 -4.57 -1.03 4.94
N LEU A 33 -3.47 -1.14 4.18
CA LEU A 33 -3.43 -0.75 2.76
C LEU A 33 -4.39 -1.60 1.92
N THR A 34 -4.50 -2.90 2.23
CA THR A 34 -5.46 -3.78 1.56
C THR A 34 -6.89 -3.28 1.79
N LEU A 35 -7.23 -2.94 3.04
CA LEU A 35 -8.53 -2.36 3.39
C LEU A 35 -8.80 -1.08 2.60
N LEU A 36 -7.86 -0.14 2.58
CA LEU A 36 -8.02 1.12 1.83
C LEU A 36 -8.23 0.89 0.32
N LYS A 37 -7.47 -0.05 -0.28
CA LYS A 37 -7.67 -0.42 -1.69
C LYS A 37 -9.03 -1.08 -1.93
N THR A 38 -9.57 -1.85 -0.98
CA THR A 38 -10.93 -2.41 -1.08
C THR A 38 -12.02 -1.36 -0.92
N GLU A 39 -11.82 -0.35 -0.06
CA GLU A 39 -12.77 0.77 0.08
C GLU A 39 -12.84 1.58 -1.22
N LEU A 40 -11.67 1.92 -1.80
CA LEU A 40 -11.59 2.54 -3.11
C LEU A 40 -12.31 1.72 -4.18
N ALA A 41 -12.09 0.40 -4.21
CA ALA A 41 -12.77 -0.51 -5.13
C ALA A 41 -14.29 -0.44 -5.02
N LEU A 42 -14.81 -0.45 -3.79
CA LEU A 42 -16.23 -0.40 -3.50
C LEU A 42 -16.83 0.94 -3.94
N ARG A 43 -16.16 2.06 -3.62
CA ARG A 43 -16.56 3.41 -4.03
C ARG A 43 -16.60 3.56 -5.55
N LEU A 44 -15.59 3.04 -6.25
CA LEU A 44 -15.54 3.02 -7.72
C LEU A 44 -16.68 2.18 -8.31
N TYR A 45 -16.91 0.99 -7.77
CA TYR A 45 -18.02 0.14 -8.21
C TYR A 45 -19.36 0.83 -8.04
N GLN A 46 -19.64 1.38 -6.85
CA GLN A 46 -20.89 2.07 -6.57
C GLN A 46 -21.09 3.28 -7.49
N SER A 47 -20.03 4.05 -7.74
CA SER A 47 -20.09 5.20 -8.66
C SER A 47 -20.42 4.80 -10.08
N VAL A 48 -19.92 3.66 -10.58
CA VAL A 48 -20.19 3.17 -11.94
C VAL A 48 -21.55 2.46 -12.00
N ALA A 49 -21.93 1.73 -10.95
CA ALA A 49 -23.18 1.00 -10.86
C ALA A 49 -24.40 1.93 -10.69
N ALA A 50 -24.24 3.10 -10.07
CA ALA A 50 -25.32 4.05 -9.83
C ALA A 50 -26.07 4.47 -11.10
N ASP A 51 -25.37 4.55 -12.23
CA ASP A 51 -25.94 4.96 -13.54
C ASP A 51 -26.36 3.74 -14.40
N ARG A 52 -26.09 2.53 -13.93
CA ARG A 52 -26.16 1.28 -14.70
C ARG A 52 -27.25 0.39 -14.12
N ASN A 53 -28.46 0.55 -14.62
CA ASN A 53 -29.68 -0.09 -14.12
C ASN A 53 -29.72 -1.62 -14.39
N GLY A 54 -28.94 -2.40 -13.63
CA GLY A 54 -28.91 -3.86 -13.69
C GLY A 54 -28.04 -4.47 -14.80
N THR A 55 -27.21 -3.67 -15.46
CA THR A 55 -26.22 -4.19 -16.44
C THR A 55 -25.04 -4.82 -15.71
N ASN A 56 -24.47 -5.90 -16.25
CA ASN A 56 -23.25 -6.49 -15.73
C ASN A 56 -22.07 -5.51 -15.90
N ILE A 57 -21.34 -5.26 -14.81
CA ILE A 57 -20.20 -4.35 -14.76
C ILE A 57 -18.98 -5.12 -14.27
N VAL A 58 -17.87 -4.99 -15.00
CA VAL A 58 -16.56 -5.49 -14.58
C VAL A 58 -15.63 -4.30 -14.48
N ILE A 59 -15.05 -4.09 -13.30
CA ILE A 59 -14.02 -3.07 -13.07
C ILE A 59 -12.77 -3.72 -12.49
N SER A 60 -11.61 -3.14 -12.75
CA SER A 60 -10.35 -3.48 -12.10
C SER A 60 -9.92 -2.33 -11.20
N PRO A 61 -10.23 -2.38 -9.88
CA PRO A 61 -9.85 -1.32 -8.95
C PRO A 61 -8.35 -1.05 -8.93
N SER A 62 -7.53 -2.10 -8.98
CA SER A 62 -6.06 -1.97 -9.03
C SER A 62 -5.58 -1.32 -10.33
N GLY A 63 -6.27 -1.56 -11.45
CA GLY A 63 -5.98 -0.91 -12.72
C GLY A 63 -6.23 0.60 -12.71
N VAL A 64 -7.08 1.08 -11.79
CA VAL A 64 -7.33 2.52 -11.57
C VAL A 64 -6.40 3.07 -10.47
N SER A 65 -6.16 2.31 -9.39
CA SER A 65 -5.38 2.80 -8.26
C SER A 65 -3.90 3.02 -8.62
N ILE A 66 -3.27 2.12 -9.38
CA ILE A 66 -1.84 2.21 -9.70
C ILE A 66 -1.49 3.50 -10.47
N PRO A 67 -2.20 3.89 -11.55
CA PRO A 67 -1.97 5.18 -12.19
C PRO A 67 -2.18 6.39 -11.27
N LEU A 68 -3.19 6.34 -10.39
CA LEU A 68 -3.44 7.42 -9.42
C LEU A 68 -2.31 7.53 -8.38
N GLU A 69 -1.75 6.41 -7.94
CA GLU A 69 -0.59 6.37 -7.05
C GLU A 69 0.64 7.04 -7.72
N ILE A 70 0.88 6.77 -9.01
CA ILE A 70 1.93 7.41 -9.81
C ILE A 70 1.68 8.91 -9.96
N LEU A 71 0.44 9.32 -10.24
CA LEU A 71 0.08 10.73 -10.32
C LEU A 71 0.27 11.45 -8.98
N GLN A 72 -0.11 10.80 -7.87
CA GLN A 72 0.05 11.38 -6.54
C GLN A 72 1.53 11.60 -6.21
N PHE A 73 2.40 10.70 -6.68
CA PHE A 73 3.84 10.82 -6.49
C PHE A 73 4.41 12.09 -7.13
N GLY A 74 3.94 12.46 -8.32
CA GLY A 74 4.37 13.68 -9.03
C GLY A 74 3.55 14.94 -8.74
N ALA A 75 2.38 14.81 -8.09
CA ALA A 75 1.48 15.92 -7.86
C ALA A 75 1.86 16.73 -6.60
N GLN A 76 1.71 18.05 -6.69
CA GLN A 76 1.92 18.98 -5.58
C GLN A 76 0.65 19.79 -5.27
N GLY A 77 0.63 20.43 -4.10
CA GLY A 77 -0.47 21.31 -3.69
C GLY A 77 -1.83 20.61 -3.68
N ASN A 78 -2.85 21.28 -4.22
CA ASN A 78 -4.22 20.80 -4.20
C ASN A 78 -4.40 19.47 -4.93
N THR A 79 -3.72 19.27 -6.05
CA THR A 79 -3.82 18.03 -6.83
C THR A 79 -3.28 16.83 -6.05
N GLY A 80 -2.16 17.00 -5.35
CA GLY A 80 -1.62 15.95 -4.46
C GLY A 80 -2.59 15.60 -3.33
N ARG A 81 -3.19 16.61 -2.70
CA ARG A 81 -4.20 16.42 -1.65
C ARG A 81 -5.44 15.69 -2.17
N GLN A 82 -5.96 16.08 -3.33
CA GLN A 82 -7.12 15.42 -3.95
C GLN A 82 -6.84 13.94 -4.25
N LEU A 83 -5.64 13.62 -4.74
CA LEU A 83 -5.23 12.25 -5.02
C LEU A 83 -5.06 11.43 -3.73
N ALA A 84 -4.58 12.03 -2.64
CA ALA A 84 -4.52 11.39 -1.32
C ALA A 84 -5.91 11.12 -0.74
N GLU A 85 -6.82 12.10 -0.84
CA GLU A 85 -8.22 11.95 -0.42
C GLU A 85 -8.94 10.86 -1.23
N ALA A 86 -8.70 10.79 -2.55
CA ALA A 86 -9.29 9.77 -3.41
C ALA A 86 -8.76 8.35 -3.10
N LEU A 87 -7.45 8.21 -2.85
CA LEU A 87 -6.82 6.91 -2.58
C LEU A 87 -7.01 6.44 -1.13
N GLY A 88 -7.29 7.35 -0.19
CA GLY A 88 -7.37 7.07 1.24
C GLY A 88 -6.01 6.92 1.94
N TYR A 89 -4.91 7.05 1.22
CA TYR A 89 -3.55 7.05 1.74
C TYR A 89 -2.60 7.89 0.87
N THR A 90 -1.46 8.20 1.46
CA THR A 90 -0.38 8.95 0.81
C THR A 90 0.76 7.99 0.47
N VAL A 91 1.16 7.98 -0.80
CA VAL A 91 2.33 7.27 -1.37
C VAL A 91 3.64 7.93 -0.90
N HIS A 92 3.59 9.23 -0.56
CA HIS A 92 4.71 9.97 0.03
C HIS A 92 4.93 9.62 1.51
N GLY A 93 5.77 8.61 1.76
CA GLY A 93 6.45 8.33 3.03
C GLY A 93 7.96 8.60 3.01
N PHE A 94 8.51 9.10 1.90
CA PHE A 94 9.93 9.42 1.73
C PHE A 94 10.13 10.93 1.54
N HIS A 95 10.56 11.62 2.59
CA HIS A 95 11.04 13.02 2.58
C HIS A 95 12.38 13.18 1.82
N GLY A 96 12.51 12.65 0.60
CA GLY A 96 13.80 12.64 -0.08
C GLY A 96 13.73 12.16 -1.51
N CYS A 97 13.03 12.90 -2.37
CA CYS A 97 13.39 13.15 -3.77
C CYS A 97 12.32 14.07 -4.35
N ARG A 98 12.62 15.37 -4.36
CA ARG A 98 11.88 16.39 -5.08
C ARG A 98 12.30 16.26 -6.54
N PHE A 99 11.42 15.77 -7.41
CA PHE A 99 11.56 15.97 -8.86
C PHE A 99 11.19 17.42 -9.20
#